data_AF-A0A3P7KMT9-F1
#
_entry.id   AF-A0A3P7KMT9-F1
#
_cell.length_a   1.000
_cell.length_b   1.000
_cell.length_c   1.000
_cell.angle_alpha   90.00
_cell.angle_beta   90.00
_cell.angle_gamma   90.00
#
_symmetry.space_group_name_H-M   'P 1'
#
loop_
_entity.id
_entity.type
_entity.pdbx_description
1 polymer ?
#
loop_
_entity_poly.entity_id
_entity_poly.type
_entity_poly.pdbx_seq_one_letter_code
_entity_poly.pdbx_strand_id
1 'polypeptide(L)'
;VYFTTANVQQIALNPPATTFIAFFTLCQKDPFAKKLLYSEVPSYYTWNASRKSFERRKRGGPVEGQPGIFKETMIVRLYTVHPNQDECFILRMLLVNVPGPTYFQQLKIVNGVMHVTYRSACQALNLLENDRHWDV
;
A
#
# COMPACT_ATOMS: atom_id res chain seq x y z
N VAL A 1 8.71 -10.25 -9.45
CA VAL A 1 10.02 -10.80 -9.06
C VAL A 1 9.77 -12.26 -8.71
N TYR A 2 10.40 -13.20 -9.41
CA TYR A 2 10.23 -14.63 -9.11
C TYR A 2 11.33 -15.07 -8.14
N PHE A 3 10.94 -15.82 -7.11
CA PHE A 3 11.89 -16.44 -6.18
C PHE A 3 12.37 -17.76 -6.81
N THR A 4 13.66 -17.84 -7.12
CA THR A 4 14.35 -19.06 -7.51
C THR A 4 15.41 -19.38 -6.47
N THR A 5 15.72 -20.66 -6.28
CA THR A 5 16.73 -21.12 -5.29
C THR A 5 18.08 -20.42 -5.45
N ALA A 6 18.48 -20.09 -6.68
CA ALA A 6 19.72 -19.36 -6.96
C ALA A 6 19.69 -17.88 -6.54
N ASN A 7 18.51 -17.28 -6.41
CA ASN A 7 18.36 -15.83 -6.26
C ASN A 7 17.83 -15.46 -4.86
N VAL A 8 17.28 -16.42 -4.11
CA VAL A 8 16.64 -16.21 -2.79
C VAL A 8 17.59 -15.58 -1.79
N GLN A 9 18.85 -16.03 -1.70
CA GLN A 9 19.81 -15.47 -0.75
C GLN A 9 20.18 -14.02 -1.11
N GLN A 10 20.40 -13.72 -2.39
CA GLN A 10 20.69 -12.36 -2.86
C GLN A 10 19.49 -11.42 -2.71
N ILE A 11 18.26 -11.92 -2.93
CA ILE A 11 17.01 -11.19 -2.73
C ILE A 11 16.75 -10.96 -1.23
N ALA A 12 17.10 -11.89 -0.36
CA ALA A 12 16.98 -11.70 1.09
C ALA A 12 17.97 -10.65 1.63
N LEU A 13 19.20 -10.64 1.10
CA LEU A 13 20.23 -9.66 1.46
C LEU A 13 19.95 -8.27 0.88
N ASN A 14 19.34 -8.20 -0.32
CA ASN A 14 18.97 -6.96 -0.98
C ASN A 14 17.51 -7.06 -1.46
N PRO A 15 16.54 -6.92 -0.55
CA PRO A 15 15.13 -6.96 -0.92
C PRO A 15 14.88 -5.92 -2.02
N PRO A 16 14.23 -6.30 -3.13
CA PRO A 16 13.87 -5.34 -4.16
C PRO A 16 13.08 -4.23 -3.49
N ALA A 17 13.54 -2.98 -3.62
CA ALA A 17 12.73 -1.83 -3.23
C ALA A 17 11.55 -1.75 -4.20
N THR A 18 10.49 -2.47 -3.85
CA THR A 18 9.23 -2.47 -4.57
C THR A 18 8.57 -1.11 -4.38
N THR A 19 7.73 -0.71 -5.34
CA THR A 19 6.89 0.49 -5.20
C THR A 19 6.06 0.45 -3.92
N PHE A 20 5.64 -0.73 -3.49
CA PHE A 20 4.96 -0.94 -2.23
C PHE A 20 5.82 -0.63 -0.99
N ILE A 21 7.06 -1.13 -0.90
CA ILE A 21 7.95 -0.78 0.23
C ILE A 21 8.29 0.71 0.19
N ALA A 22 8.49 1.27 -1.00
CA ALA A 22 8.77 2.69 -1.17
C ALA A 22 7.59 3.59 -0.77
N PHE A 23 6.35 3.08 -0.78
CA PHE A 23 5.18 3.80 -0.27
C PHE A 23 5.27 4.02 1.23
N PHE A 24 5.68 3.02 2.01
CA PHE A 24 5.91 3.20 3.44
C PHE A 24 6.96 4.26 3.73
N THR A 25 8.09 4.21 3.01
CA THR A 25 9.15 5.21 3.10
C THR A 25 8.63 6.61 2.71
N LEU A 26 7.75 6.69 1.71
CA LEU A 26 7.10 7.94 1.33
C LEU A 26 6.23 8.48 2.47
N CYS A 27 5.37 7.64 3.04
CA CYS A 27 4.51 8.01 4.18
C CYS A 27 5.31 8.40 5.42
N GLN A 28 6.49 7.81 5.65
CA GLN A 28 7.37 8.23 6.74
C GLN A 28 7.90 9.66 6.56
N LYS A 29 8.23 10.03 5.32
CA LYS A 29 8.92 11.28 4.98
C LYS A 29 8.00 12.44 4.67
N ASP A 30 6.84 12.18 4.07
CA ASP A 30 5.92 13.22 3.59
C ASP A 30 4.58 13.16 4.35
N PRO A 31 4.26 14.17 5.18
CA PRO A 31 2.98 14.25 5.86
C PRO A 31 1.76 14.24 4.93
N PHE A 32 1.90 14.72 3.68
CA PHE A 32 0.81 14.65 2.71
C PHE A 32 0.55 13.21 2.29
N ALA A 33 1.60 12.41 2.08
CA ALA A 33 1.46 11.00 1.72
C ALA A 33 0.82 10.15 2.83
N LYS A 34 0.90 10.57 4.10
CA LYS A 34 0.19 9.90 5.21
C LYS A 34 -1.35 9.97 5.10
N LYS A 35 -1.86 10.85 4.22
CA LYS A 35 -3.30 11.01 4.00
C LYS A 35 -3.81 10.20 2.81
N LEU A 36 -2.92 9.55 2.06
CA LEU A 36 -3.25 8.90 0.81
C LEU A 36 -3.35 7.38 0.99
N LEU A 37 -4.28 6.79 0.25
CA LEU A 37 -4.29 5.36 -0.05
C LEU A 37 -3.21 5.04 -1.08
N TYR A 38 -2.74 3.79 -1.12
CA TYR A 38 -1.75 3.38 -2.11
C TYR A 38 -2.24 3.58 -3.56
N SER A 39 -3.54 3.39 -3.79
CA SER A 39 -4.21 3.63 -5.08
C SER A 39 -4.25 5.10 -5.50
N GLU A 40 -4.07 6.04 -4.57
CA GLU A 40 -4.10 7.47 -4.86
C GLU A 40 -2.71 8.05 -5.12
N VAL A 41 -1.64 7.37 -4.64
CA VAL A 41 -0.25 7.82 -4.78
C VAL A 41 0.09 8.23 -6.22
N PRO A 42 -0.26 7.47 -7.28
CA PRO A 42 0.09 7.85 -8.64
C PRO A 42 -0.51 9.16 -9.13
N SER A 43 -1.61 9.64 -8.53
CA SER A 43 -2.19 10.95 -8.85
C SER A 43 -1.37 12.13 -8.33
N TYR A 44 -0.53 11.93 -7.31
CA TYR A 44 0.23 13.01 -6.66
C TYR A 44 1.74 12.81 -6.77
N TYR A 45 2.19 11.58 -6.99
CA TYR A 45 3.59 11.20 -7.05
C TYR A 45 3.89 10.40 -8.32
N THR A 46 5.15 10.47 -8.76
CA THR A 46 5.69 9.64 -9.84
C THR A 46 6.81 8.75 -9.30
N TRP A 47 7.01 7.60 -9.93
CA TRP A 47 8.08 6.67 -9.56
C TRP A 47 9.39 7.07 -10.24
N ASN A 48 10.42 7.36 -9.43
CA ASN A 48 11.79 7.51 -9.92
C ASN A 48 12.50 6.15 -9.84
N ALA A 49 12.66 5.48 -10.98
CA ALA A 49 13.25 4.14 -11.05
C ALA A 49 14.73 4.11 -10.63
N SER A 50 15.50 5.16 -10.93
CA SER A 50 16.91 5.27 -10.56
C SER A 50 17.09 5.39 -9.05
N ARG A 51 16.24 6.19 -8.40
CA ARG A 51 16.28 6.42 -6.94
C ARG A 51 15.44 5.42 -6.15
N LYS A 52 14.64 4.60 -6.83
CA LYS A 52 13.64 3.69 -6.26
C LYS A 52 12.76 4.39 -5.22
N SER A 53 12.26 5.58 -5.55
CA SER A 53 11.48 6.42 -4.65
C SER A 53 10.34 7.15 -5.38
N PHE A 54 9.31 7.51 -4.63
CA PHE A 54 8.27 8.41 -5.10
C PHE A 54 8.72 9.86 -5.00
N GLU A 55 8.43 10.64 -6.04
CA GLU A 55 8.68 12.08 -6.10
C GLU A 55 7.38 12.82 -6.39
N ARG A 56 7.17 13.99 -5.76
CA ARG A 56 5.97 14.80 -5.99
C ARG A 56 5.85 15.15 -7.47
N ARG A 57 4.64 15.07 -8.01
CA ARG A 57 4.34 15.59 -9.34
C ARG A 57 4.54 17.11 -9.36
N LYS A 58 5.00 17.61 -10.50
CA LYS A 58 5.20 19.04 -10.77
C LYS A 58 4.17 19.60 -11.75
N ARG A 59 3.21 18.77 -12.18
CA ARG A 59 2.18 19.06 -13.17
C ARG A 59 0.84 18.50 -12.68
N GLY A 60 -0.25 19.08 -13.16
CA GLY A 60 -1.62 18.79 -12.72
C GLY A 60 -2.29 20.01 -12.09
N GLY A 61 -3.52 19.84 -11.59
CA GLY A 61 -4.20 20.88 -10.84
C GLY A 61 -3.60 21.04 -9.44
N PRO A 62 -3.39 22.26 -8.93
CA PRO A 62 -2.94 22.45 -7.55
C PRO A 62 -3.99 21.90 -6.58
N VAL A 63 -3.54 21.27 -5.49
CA VAL A 63 -4.44 20.82 -4.42
C VAL A 63 -4.72 21.98 -3.49
N GLU A 64 -6.00 22.35 -3.34
CA GLU A 64 -6.42 23.42 -2.45
C GLU A 64 -5.92 23.20 -1.03
N GLY A 65 -5.37 24.24 -0.41
CA GLY A 65 -4.82 24.18 0.94
C GLY A 65 -3.53 23.37 1.10
N GLN A 66 -2.90 22.89 0.01
CA GLN A 66 -1.64 22.15 0.04
C GLN A 66 -0.62 22.74 -0.96
N PRO A 67 0.13 23.80 -0.57
CA PRO A 67 1.11 24.44 -1.44
C PRO A 67 2.16 23.47 -1.97
N GLY A 68 2.40 23.51 -3.29
CA GLY A 68 3.38 22.64 -3.95
C GLY A 68 2.94 21.18 -4.10
N ILE A 69 1.66 20.87 -3.84
CA ILE A 69 1.06 19.58 -4.20
C ILE A 69 0.22 19.75 -5.46
N PHE A 70 0.46 18.88 -6.44
CA PHE A 70 -0.29 18.83 -7.68
C PHE A 70 -0.98 17.47 -7.81
N LYS A 71 -2.20 17.48 -8.34
CA LYS A 71 -3.01 16.29 -8.60
C LYS A 71 -3.26 16.13 -10.09
N GLU A 72 -3.04 14.92 -10.58
CA GLU A 72 -3.37 14.51 -11.94
C GLU A 72 -4.35 13.34 -11.91
N THR A 73 -5.31 13.34 -12.82
CA THR A 73 -6.25 12.21 -12.96
C THR A 73 -5.50 11.00 -13.47
N MET A 74 -5.39 9.96 -12.65
CA MET A 74 -4.68 8.72 -12.97
C MET A 74 -5.59 7.54 -12.69
N ILE A 75 -5.73 6.64 -13.66
CA ILE A 75 -6.45 5.38 -13.48
C ILE A 75 -5.42 4.33 -13.07
N VAL A 76 -5.44 3.93 -11.79
CA VAL A 76 -4.51 2.92 -11.29
C VAL A 76 -5.01 1.53 -11.63
N ARG A 77 -4.22 0.80 -12.42
CA ARG A 77 -4.43 -0.63 -12.68
C ARG A 77 -3.75 -1.44 -11.59
N LEU A 78 -4.50 -1.80 -10.56
CA LEU A 78 -4.03 -2.76 -9.58
C LEU A 78 -4.14 -4.18 -10.16
N TYR A 79 -3.01 -4.87 -10.32
CA TYR A 79 -2.91 -6.19 -10.93
C TYR A 79 -3.82 -7.22 -10.29
N THR A 80 -4.62 -7.92 -11.09
CA THR A 80 -5.44 -9.06 -10.66
C THR A 80 -4.58 -10.05 -9.89
N VAL A 81 -4.92 -10.27 -8.62
CA VAL A 81 -4.28 -11.28 -7.77
C VAL A 81 -5.07 -12.57 -7.96
N HIS A 82 -4.38 -13.68 -8.20
CA HIS A 82 -5.03 -14.98 -8.33
C HIS A 82 -5.63 -15.42 -6.98
N PRO A 83 -6.83 -16.03 -6.93
CA PRO A 83 -7.48 -16.46 -5.68
C PRO A 83 -6.60 -17.34 -4.77
N ASN A 84 -5.70 -18.13 -5.35
CA ASN A 84 -4.75 -18.97 -4.61
C ASN A 84 -3.63 -18.19 -3.88
N GLN A 85 -3.59 -16.86 -3.98
CA GLN A 85 -2.70 -15.97 -3.22
C GLN A 85 -3.54 -15.13 -2.25
N ASP A 86 -4.20 -15.81 -1.33
CA ASP A 86 -5.11 -15.23 -0.36
C ASP A 86 -4.45 -14.08 0.43
N GLU A 87 -3.22 -14.26 0.94
CA GLU A 87 -2.51 -13.19 1.66
C GLU A 87 -2.25 -11.96 0.81
N CYS A 88 -1.87 -12.12 -0.46
CA CYS A 88 -1.65 -11.00 -1.39
C CYS A 88 -2.96 -10.25 -1.67
N PHE A 89 -4.08 -10.98 -1.78
CA PHE A 89 -5.40 -10.39 -1.96
C PHE A 89 -5.80 -9.57 -0.73
N ILE A 90 -5.64 -10.13 0.47
CA ILE A 90 -5.92 -9.46 1.74
C ILE A 90 -5.06 -8.21 1.90
N LEU A 91 -3.75 -8.29 1.62
CA LEU A 91 -2.83 -7.16 1.71
C LEU A 91 -3.23 -6.03 0.74
N ARG A 92 -3.62 -6.40 -0.49
CA ARG A 92 -4.13 -5.43 -1.48
C ARG A 92 -5.38 -4.73 -0.99
N MET A 93 -6.32 -5.45 -0.36
CA MET A 93 -7.52 -4.86 0.22
C MET A 93 -7.19 -3.84 1.30
N LEU A 94 -6.21 -4.11 2.16
CA LEU A 94 -5.77 -3.13 3.15
C LEU A 94 -5.11 -1.92 2.49
N LEU A 95 -4.29 -2.10 1.46
CA LEU A 95 -3.60 -1.00 0.78
C LEU A 95 -4.52 0.02 0.11
N VAL A 96 -5.70 -0.42 -0.32
CA VAL A 96 -6.70 0.46 -0.93
C VAL A 96 -7.69 1.05 0.07
N ASN A 97 -7.61 0.66 1.35
CA ASN A 97 -8.53 1.13 2.39
C ASN A 97 -7.84 1.76 3.61
N VAL A 98 -6.53 1.52 3.81
CA VAL A 98 -5.75 2.06 4.94
C VAL A 98 -4.84 3.18 4.42
N PRO A 99 -5.08 4.44 4.83
CA PRO A 99 -4.27 5.57 4.38
C PRO A 99 -2.93 5.63 5.13
N GLY A 100 -1.88 5.99 4.40
CA GLY A 100 -0.61 6.42 4.99
C GLY A 100 0.17 5.44 5.88
N PRO A 101 0.08 4.10 5.71
CA PRO A 101 0.86 3.18 6.54
C PRO A 101 2.36 3.48 6.39
N THR A 102 3.09 3.53 7.51
CA THR A 102 4.54 3.75 7.53
C THR A 102 5.34 2.47 7.70
N TYR A 103 4.67 1.36 8.01
CA TYR A 103 5.23 0.00 8.06
C TYR A 103 4.10 -1.02 8.00
N PHE A 104 4.44 -2.28 7.73
CA PHE A 104 3.51 -3.38 7.54
C PHE A 104 2.47 -3.54 8.66
N GLN A 105 2.89 -3.51 9.93
CA GLN A 105 1.98 -3.75 11.04
C GLN A 105 0.92 -2.65 11.18
N GLN A 106 1.15 -1.42 10.68
CA GLN A 106 0.11 -0.37 10.71
C GLN A 106 -1.07 -0.69 9.80
N LEU A 107 -0.90 -1.53 8.77
CA LEU A 107 -2.02 -2.02 7.98
C LEU A 107 -3.02 -2.83 8.80
N LYS A 108 -2.59 -3.35 9.96
CA LYS A 108 -3.45 -4.09 10.89
C LYS A 108 -4.09 -3.21 11.95
N ILE A 109 -3.84 -1.90 11.94
CA ILE A 109 -4.45 -0.97 12.90
C ILE A 109 -5.75 -0.44 12.29
N VAL A 110 -6.87 -0.83 12.88
CA VAL A 110 -8.20 -0.38 12.44
C VAL A 110 -8.85 0.32 13.64
N ASN A 111 -9.28 1.57 13.46
CA ASN A 111 -9.89 2.38 14.52
C ASN A 111 -9.06 2.42 15.83
N GLY A 112 -7.72 2.41 15.71
CA GLY A 112 -6.80 2.42 16.85
C GLY A 112 -6.51 1.05 17.48
N VAL A 113 -7.14 -0.03 17.00
CA VAL A 113 -6.95 -1.39 17.51
C VAL A 113 -6.00 -2.17 16.60
N MET A 114 -4.95 -2.76 17.17
CA MET A 114 -4.03 -3.64 16.45
C MET A 114 -4.63 -5.05 16.32
N HIS A 115 -4.81 -5.51 15.10
CA HIS A 115 -5.31 -6.84 14.78
C HIS A 115 -4.18 -7.88 14.66
N VAL A 116 -4.49 -9.14 14.97
CA VAL A 116 -3.52 -10.25 14.94
C VAL A 116 -3.06 -10.52 13.51
N THR A 117 -4.02 -10.65 12.58
CA THR A 117 -3.78 -10.97 11.17
C THR A 117 -4.30 -9.87 10.25
N TYR A 118 -3.76 -9.78 9.03
CA TYR A 118 -4.29 -8.87 8.01
C TYR A 118 -5.75 -9.19 7.66
N ARG A 119 -6.14 -10.47 7.68
CA ARG A 119 -7.54 -10.88 7.45
C ARG A 119 -8.48 -10.31 8.52
N SER A 120 -8.10 -10.41 9.79
CA SER A 120 -8.91 -9.85 10.88
C SER A 120 -9.02 -8.32 10.82
N ALA A 121 -7.99 -7.63 10.30
CA ALA A 121 -8.06 -6.20 10.01
C ALA A 121 -9.04 -5.90 8.86
N CYS A 122 -9.01 -6.68 7.77
CA CYS A 122 -10.01 -6.57 6.70
C CYS A 122 -11.44 -6.81 7.20
N GLN A 123 -11.66 -7.81 8.06
CA GLN A 123 -12.96 -8.06 8.69
C GLN A 123 -13.42 -6.88 9.55
N ALA A 124 -12.53 -6.27 10.33
CA ALA A 124 -12.84 -5.07 11.11
C ALA A 124 -13.17 -3.84 10.25
N LEU A 125 -12.65 -3.79 9.02
CA LEU A 125 -13.01 -2.79 8.00
C LEU A 125 -14.28 -3.19 7.21
N ASN A 126 -14.95 -4.29 7.55
CA ASN A 126 -16.09 -4.87 6.83
C ASN A 126 -15.79 -5.18 5.35
N LEU A 127 -14.54 -5.51 5.03
CA LEU A 127 -14.09 -5.87 3.68
C LEU A 127 -14.24 -7.37 3.39
N LEU A 128 -14.45 -8.17 4.42
CA LEU A 128 -14.63 -9.62 4.38
C LEU A 128 -15.69 -10.03 5.38
N GLU A 129 -16.44 -11.06 5.06
CA GLU A 129 -17.33 -11.69 6.02
C GLU A 129 -16.53 -12.37 7.15
N ASN A 130 -17.12 -12.41 8.33
CA ASN A 130 -16.59 -13.21 9.43
C ASN A 130 -16.97 -14.67 9.16
N ASP A 131 -15.98 -15.55 9.10
CA ASP A 131 -16.16 -17.01 8.97
C ASP A 131 -16.86 -17.65 10.19
N ARG A 132 -17.41 -16.85 11.13
CA ARG A 132 -18.16 -17.29 12.32
C ARG A 132 -19.60 -17.70 12.00
N HIS A 133 -19.81 -18.41 10.89
CA HIS A 133 -21.16 -18.72 10.43
C HIS A 133 -21.67 -20.10 10.88
N TRP A 134 -20.91 -20.89 11.66
CA TRP A 134 -21.25 -22.29 11.96
C TRP A 134 -21.30 -22.71 13.44
N ASP A 135 -21.46 -21.78 14.40
CA ASP A 135 -21.84 -22.17 15.77
C ASP A 135 -23.37 -22.08 15.92
N VAL A 136 -24.08 -23.13 15.45
CA VAL A 136 -25.49 -23.41 15.77
C VAL A 136 -25.64 -24.84 16.25
#